data_AF-A0A1Y2J1P8-F1
#
_entry.id   AF-A0A1Y2J1P8-F1
#
_cell.length_a   1.000
_cell.length_b   1.000
_cell.length_c   1.000
_cell.angle_alpha   90.00
_cell.angle_beta   90.00
_cell.angle_gamma   90.00
#
_symmetry.space_group_name_H-M   'P 1'
#
loop_
_entity.id
_entity.type
_entity.pdbx_description
1 polymer ?
#
loop_
_entity_poly.entity_id
_entity_poly.type
_entity_poly.pdbx_seq_one_letter_code
_entity_poly.pdbx_strand_id
1 'polypeptide(L)'
;MSANGGMSANVSQEQGLDLENIDPIWMSSRTARQIFALGEVEKDISRLLSLAAQSMALLSLPQTDGPEDDLPQGAERSEKFVDVANEYFERLDSIHIAIRSSLAHIRQSRIAPSAINAPPPNFIPPPLGVGLPSADPGGAARGERGLQEERVERDAWQGILDALTRLKEARDREREGGAASS
;
A
#
# COMPACT_ATOMS: atom_id res chain seq x y z
N MET A 1 -15.17 40.89 -26.59
CA MET A 1 -14.07 40.05 -26.06
C MET A 1 -14.50 39.45 -24.73
N SER A 2 -15.01 38.23 -24.73
CA SER A 2 -15.06 37.38 -23.52
C SER A 2 -15.05 35.93 -24.01
N ALA A 3 -13.91 35.26 -23.82
CA ALA A 3 -13.73 33.86 -24.11
C ALA A 3 -14.19 33.06 -22.88
N ASN A 4 -15.23 32.26 -23.03
CA ASN A 4 -15.65 31.30 -22.01
C ASN A 4 -15.10 29.93 -22.43
N GLY A 5 -13.86 29.65 -22.03
CA GLY A 5 -13.21 28.36 -22.21
C GLY A 5 -13.74 27.37 -21.17
N GLY A 6 -14.81 26.66 -21.53
CA GLY A 6 -15.27 25.49 -20.79
C GLY A 6 -14.24 24.38 -20.94
N MET A 7 -13.51 24.12 -19.85
CA MET A 7 -12.62 22.96 -19.70
C MET A 7 -13.48 21.69 -19.81
N SER A 8 -13.53 21.06 -20.97
CA SER A 8 -13.95 19.67 -21.08
C SER A 8 -12.92 18.82 -20.36
N ALA A 9 -13.24 18.45 -19.12
CA ALA A 9 -12.59 17.36 -18.43
C ALA A 9 -12.88 16.09 -19.25
N ASN A 10 -11.91 15.70 -20.06
CA ASN A 10 -11.90 14.42 -20.74
C ASN A 10 -11.74 13.36 -19.63
N VAL A 11 -12.87 12.80 -19.19
CA VAL A 11 -12.93 11.67 -18.26
C VAL A 11 -12.31 10.50 -19.00
N SER A 12 -11.02 10.28 -18.72
CA SER A 12 -10.28 9.11 -19.16
C SER A 12 -11.01 7.86 -18.69
N GLN A 13 -11.64 7.20 -19.65
CA GLN A 13 -11.72 5.76 -19.83
C GLN A 13 -11.12 4.96 -18.66
N GLU A 14 -11.99 4.57 -17.73
CA GLU A 14 -11.73 3.58 -16.70
C GLU A 14 -11.38 2.25 -17.37
N GLN A 15 -10.08 1.99 -17.58
CA GLN A 15 -9.61 0.61 -17.58
C GLN A 15 -9.81 0.11 -16.15
N GLY A 16 -10.80 -0.77 -15.99
CA GLY A 16 -11.22 -1.33 -14.70
C GLY A 16 -10.03 -1.86 -13.92
N LEU A 17 -9.58 -1.07 -12.95
CA LEU A 17 -8.80 -1.58 -11.85
C LEU A 17 -9.78 -2.40 -11.03
N ASP A 18 -9.57 -3.71 -10.93
CA ASP A 18 -10.22 -4.56 -9.92
C ASP A 18 -9.71 -4.13 -8.52
N LEU A 19 -10.07 -2.92 -8.10
CA LEU A 19 -9.73 -2.34 -6.81
C LEU A 19 -10.25 -3.20 -5.65
N GLU A 20 -11.26 -4.04 -5.92
CA GLU A 20 -11.85 -4.98 -4.98
C GLU A 20 -10.97 -6.21 -4.71
N ASN A 21 -9.97 -6.50 -5.56
CA ASN A 21 -9.11 -7.68 -5.44
C ASN A 21 -7.64 -7.33 -5.17
N ILE A 22 -7.35 -6.06 -4.87
CA ILE A 22 -6.00 -5.62 -4.49
C ILE A 22 -5.77 -5.99 -3.03
N ASP A 23 -4.75 -6.80 -2.77
CA ASP A 23 -4.32 -7.14 -1.42
C ASP A 23 -4.12 -5.84 -0.59
N PRO A 24 -4.77 -5.70 0.58
CA PRO A 24 -4.62 -4.53 1.46
C PRO A 24 -3.16 -4.15 1.76
N ILE A 25 -2.23 -5.11 1.70
CA ILE A 25 -0.79 -4.88 1.84
C ILE A 25 -0.30 -3.85 0.82
N TRP A 26 -0.77 -3.89 -0.43
CA TRP A 26 -0.38 -2.95 -1.48
C TRP A 26 -1.00 -1.55 -1.32
N MET A 27 -2.10 -1.45 -0.57
CA MET A 27 -2.78 -0.18 -0.28
C MET A 27 -2.29 0.48 1.03
N SER A 28 -1.58 -0.28 1.88
CA SER A 28 -1.18 0.10 3.23
C SER A 28 -0.24 1.32 3.31
N SER A 29 0.60 1.55 2.31
CA SER A 29 1.60 2.61 2.32
C SER A 29 1.81 3.24 0.95
N ARG A 30 2.33 4.48 0.93
CA ARG A 30 2.67 5.18 -0.31
C ARG A 30 3.71 4.42 -1.13
N THR A 31 4.69 3.80 -0.48
CA THR A 31 5.71 2.98 -1.12
C THR A 31 5.11 1.67 -1.65
N ALA A 32 4.23 1.01 -0.89
CA ALA A 32 3.55 -0.21 -1.35
C ALA A 32 2.71 0.05 -2.60
N ARG A 33 1.95 1.16 -2.64
CA ARG A 33 1.19 1.57 -3.84
C ARG A 33 2.09 1.83 -5.05
N GLN A 34 3.29 2.37 -4.84
CA GLN A 34 4.26 2.59 -5.91
C GLN A 34 4.86 1.29 -6.44
N ILE A 35 5.16 0.33 -5.55
CA ILE A 35 5.66 -0.99 -5.94
C ILE A 35 4.58 -1.73 -6.74
N PHE A 36 3.33 -1.68 -6.28
CA PHE A 36 2.20 -2.26 -7.02
C PHE A 36 2.05 -1.64 -8.41
N ALA A 37 2.09 -0.31 -8.52
CA ALA A 37 2.01 0.38 -9.80
C ALA A 37 3.17 0.00 -10.75
N LEU A 38 4.38 -0.22 -10.22
CA LEU A 38 5.52 -0.72 -11.02
C LEU A 38 5.31 -2.16 -11.51
N GLY A 39 4.63 -3.01 -10.72
CA GLY A 39 4.24 -4.35 -11.15
C GLY A 39 3.27 -4.35 -12.33
N GLU A 40 2.33 -3.40 -12.38
CA GLU A 40 1.47 -3.23 -13.56
C GLU A 40 2.26 -2.78 -14.79
N VAL A 41 3.24 -1.88 -14.63
CA VAL A 41 4.15 -1.49 -15.72
C VAL A 41 4.91 -2.71 -16.28
N GLU A 42 5.28 -3.67 -15.45
CA GLU A 42 5.93 -4.91 -15.91
C GLU A 42 5.00 -5.78 -16.77
N LYS A 43 3.72 -5.90 -16.40
CA LYS A 43 2.71 -6.55 -17.24
C LYS A 43 2.55 -5.81 -18.57
N ASP A 44 2.57 -4.48 -18.52
CA ASP A 44 2.44 -3.63 -19.70
C ASP A 44 3.59 -3.81 -20.66
N ILE A 45 4.83 -3.95 -20.15
CA ILE A 45 6.01 -4.25 -20.95
C ILE A 45 5.86 -5.62 -21.65
N SER A 46 5.34 -6.63 -20.94
CA SER A 46 5.10 -7.95 -21.53
C SER A 46 4.11 -7.87 -22.70
N ARG A 47 3.03 -7.10 -22.54
CA ARG A 47 2.06 -6.82 -23.61
C ARG A 47 2.65 -5.97 -24.74
N LEU A 48 3.51 -5.01 -24.42
CA LEU A 48 4.22 -4.21 -25.42
C LEU A 48 5.11 -5.10 -26.31
N LEU A 49 5.79 -6.09 -25.72
CA LEU A 49 6.61 -7.05 -26.46
C LEU A 49 5.76 -7.95 -27.36
N SER A 50 4.56 -8.37 -26.92
CA SER A 50 3.66 -9.15 -27.78
C SER A 50 3.12 -8.32 -28.95
N LEU A 51 2.77 -7.05 -28.73
CA LEU A 51 2.39 -6.12 -29.81
C LEU A 51 3.53 -5.92 -30.81
N ALA A 52 4.77 -5.77 -30.34
CA ALA A 52 5.94 -5.66 -31.21
C ALA A 52 6.16 -6.93 -32.05
N ALA A 53 6.01 -8.12 -31.45
CA ALA A 53 6.11 -9.38 -32.17
C ALA A 53 5.04 -9.48 -33.26
N GLN A 54 3.80 -9.09 -32.95
CA GLN A 54 2.70 -9.04 -33.93
C GLN A 54 2.97 -8.03 -35.04
N SER A 55 3.48 -6.83 -34.73
CA SER A 55 3.81 -5.84 -35.75
C SER A 55 4.92 -6.33 -36.67
N MET A 56 5.92 -7.04 -36.14
CA MET A 56 6.98 -7.66 -36.94
C MET A 56 6.44 -8.79 -37.83
N ALA A 57 5.52 -9.61 -37.33
CA ALA A 57 4.85 -10.65 -38.12
C ALA A 57 3.93 -10.08 -39.21
N LEU A 58 3.34 -8.90 -39.01
CA LEU A 58 2.55 -8.21 -40.04
C LEU A 58 3.44 -7.55 -41.11
N LEU A 59 4.68 -7.19 -40.77
CA LEU A 59 5.67 -6.63 -41.71
C LEU A 59 6.51 -7.70 -42.42
N SER A 60 6.50 -8.96 -41.94
CA SER A 60 7.29 -10.03 -42.56
C SER A 60 6.73 -10.39 -43.94
N LEU A 61 7.63 -10.76 -44.85
CA LEU A 61 7.25 -11.12 -46.22
C LEU A 61 6.30 -12.32 -46.20
N PRO A 62 5.31 -12.40 -47.12
CA PRO A 62 4.38 -13.53 -47.21
C PRO A 62 5.05 -14.91 -47.36
N GLN A 63 6.32 -14.95 -47.75
CA GLN A 63 7.11 -16.19 -47.89
C GLN A 63 7.56 -16.79 -46.54
N THR A 64 7.44 -16.09 -45.42
CA THR A 64 7.75 -16.61 -44.08
C THR A 64 6.52 -17.10 -43.31
N ASP A 65 5.32 -16.84 -43.83
CA ASP A 65 4.07 -17.22 -43.18
C ASP A 65 3.90 -18.74 -43.33
N GLY A 66 3.92 -19.46 -42.21
CA GLY A 66 3.64 -20.90 -42.21
C GLY A 66 2.18 -21.17 -42.58
N PRO A 67 1.82 -22.41 -43.00
CA PRO A 67 0.43 -22.77 -43.27
C PRO A 67 -0.49 -22.69 -42.03
N GLU A 68 0.09 -22.58 -40.83
CA GLU A 68 -0.59 -22.39 -39.55
C GLU A 68 -0.67 -20.92 -39.11
N ASP A 69 -0.03 -20.01 -39.85
CA ASP A 69 -0.04 -18.59 -39.54
C ASP A 69 -1.31 -17.99 -40.15
N ASP A 70 -2.34 -17.78 -39.34
CA ASP A 70 -3.64 -17.21 -39.74
C ASP A 70 -3.53 -15.69 -39.98
N LEU A 71 -2.56 -15.32 -40.83
CA LEU A 71 -2.18 -13.95 -41.10
C LEU A 71 -2.99 -13.41 -42.30
N PRO A 72 -3.55 -12.21 -42.18
CA PRO A 72 -4.32 -11.56 -43.24
C PRO A 72 -3.40 -11.21 -44.42
N GLN A 73 -3.86 -11.46 -45.65
CA GLN A 73 -3.06 -11.30 -46.84
C GLN A 73 -3.27 -9.92 -47.48
N GLY A 74 -2.20 -9.34 -48.06
CA GLY A 74 -2.29 -8.14 -48.90
C GLY A 74 -2.59 -6.85 -48.12
N ALA A 75 -3.56 -6.06 -48.60
CA ALA A 75 -3.84 -4.71 -48.08
C ALA A 75 -4.34 -4.72 -46.63
N GLU A 76 -5.11 -5.73 -46.23
CA GLU A 76 -5.61 -5.89 -44.85
C GLU A 76 -4.47 -6.09 -43.83
N ARG A 77 -3.33 -6.64 -44.28
CA ARG A 77 -2.12 -6.78 -43.45
C ARG A 77 -1.54 -5.42 -43.08
N SER A 78 -1.53 -4.51 -44.04
CA SER A 78 -1.00 -3.16 -43.85
C SER A 78 -1.89 -2.29 -42.97
N GLU A 79 -3.22 -2.47 -43.05
CA GLU A 79 -4.18 -1.79 -42.16
C GLU A 79 -4.02 -2.27 -40.71
N LYS A 80 -4.05 -3.60 -40.51
CA LYS A 80 -3.82 -4.19 -39.17
C LYS A 80 -2.46 -3.85 -38.59
N PHE A 81 -1.44 -3.69 -39.44
CA PHE A 81 -0.14 -3.24 -38.99
C PHE A 81 -0.22 -1.83 -38.39
N VAL A 82 -0.93 -0.90 -39.04
CA VAL A 82 -1.08 0.47 -38.54
C VAL A 82 -1.80 0.48 -37.20
N ASP A 83 -2.86 -0.33 -37.05
CA ASP A 83 -3.61 -0.43 -35.79
C ASP A 83 -2.73 -0.97 -34.64
N VAL A 84 -2.03 -2.09 -34.88
CA VAL A 84 -1.13 -2.71 -33.87
C VAL A 84 0.05 -1.80 -33.55
N ALA A 85 0.60 -1.11 -34.55
CA ALA A 85 1.68 -0.15 -34.34
C ALA A 85 1.21 1.06 -33.51
N ASN A 86 -0.01 1.55 -33.74
CA ASN A 86 -0.57 2.63 -32.93
C ASN A 86 -0.78 2.19 -31.47
N GLU A 87 -1.37 1.00 -31.24
CA GLU A 87 -1.51 0.44 -29.87
C GLU A 87 -0.14 0.27 -29.19
N TYR A 88 0.88 -0.18 -29.94
CA TYR A 88 2.24 -0.29 -29.43
C TYR A 88 2.79 1.07 -28.95
N PHE A 89 2.67 2.13 -29.76
CA PHE A 89 3.20 3.45 -29.38
C PHE A 89 2.41 4.09 -28.23
N GLU A 90 1.10 3.96 -28.21
CA GLU A 90 0.27 4.43 -27.09
C GLU A 90 0.65 3.70 -25.79
N ARG A 91 0.87 2.39 -25.86
CA ARG A 91 1.29 1.60 -24.70
C ARG A 91 2.70 1.97 -24.24
N LEU A 92 3.62 2.20 -25.17
CA LEU A 92 4.98 2.64 -24.88
C LEU A 92 4.99 4.00 -24.16
N ASP A 93 4.16 4.95 -24.61
CA ASP A 93 4.06 6.26 -23.97
C ASP A 93 3.52 6.14 -22.54
N SER A 94 2.45 5.35 -22.34
CA SER A 94 1.90 5.04 -21.01
C SER A 94 2.96 4.45 -20.06
N ILE A 95 3.71 3.45 -20.52
CA ILE A 95 4.80 2.81 -19.74
C ILE A 95 5.84 3.86 -19.34
N HIS A 96 6.26 4.68 -20.29
CA HIS A 96 7.30 5.66 -20.05
C HIS A 96 6.88 6.77 -19.06
N ILE A 97 5.63 7.24 -19.16
CA ILE A 97 5.05 8.19 -18.20
C ILE A 97 5.00 7.57 -16.80
N ALA A 98 4.57 6.31 -16.67
CA ALA A 98 4.49 5.60 -15.39
C ALA A 98 5.87 5.38 -14.75
N ILE A 99 6.91 5.03 -15.53
CA ILE A 99 8.28 4.89 -15.03
C ILE A 99 8.84 6.24 -14.58
N ARG A 100 8.60 7.31 -15.34
CA ARG A 100 9.06 8.65 -14.97
C ARG A 100 8.39 9.14 -13.68
N SER A 101 7.09 8.93 -13.54
CA SER A 101 6.33 9.36 -12.37
C SER A 101 6.74 8.58 -11.11
N SER A 102 6.89 7.26 -11.22
CA SER A 102 7.40 6.41 -10.12
C SER A 102 8.82 6.79 -9.71
N LEU A 103 9.73 7.02 -10.66
CA LEU A 103 11.09 7.50 -10.37
C LEU A 103 11.08 8.87 -9.67
N ALA A 104 10.26 9.81 -10.14
CA ALA A 104 10.11 11.12 -9.51
C ALA A 104 9.60 10.98 -8.06
N HIS A 105 8.64 10.10 -7.83
CA HIS A 105 8.15 9.81 -6.49
C HIS A 105 9.20 9.15 -5.59
N ILE A 106 10.00 8.21 -6.11
CA ILE A 106 11.12 7.61 -5.38
C ILE A 106 12.16 8.67 -5.01
N ARG A 107 12.45 9.60 -5.92
CA ARG A 107 13.35 10.73 -5.64
C ARG A 107 12.79 11.65 -4.55
N GLN A 108 11.49 11.90 -4.56
CA GLN A 108 10.82 12.71 -3.55
C GLN A 108 10.71 11.99 -2.19
N SER A 109 10.57 10.66 -2.19
CA SER A 109 10.48 9.85 -0.98
C SER A 109 11.84 9.53 -0.35
N ARG A 110 12.95 9.78 -1.07
CA ARG A 110 14.29 9.74 -0.49
C ARG A 110 14.44 10.83 0.58
N ILE A 111 14.18 10.46 1.82
CA ILE A 111 14.85 11.06 2.98
C ILE A 111 16.28 10.51 2.92
N ALA A 112 17.28 11.38 2.70
CA ALA A 112 18.66 10.95 2.80
C ALA A 112 18.90 10.35 4.20
N PRO A 113 19.62 9.24 4.38
CA PRO A 113 19.94 8.72 5.70
C PRO A 113 20.69 9.75 6.56
N SER A 114 21.36 10.72 5.93
CA SER A 114 21.98 11.88 6.58
C SER A 114 20.99 12.91 7.15
N ALA A 115 19.72 12.87 6.73
CA ALA A 115 18.64 13.65 7.35
C ALA A 115 18.08 12.97 8.61
N ILE A 116 18.45 11.71 8.87
CA ILE A 116 18.34 11.11 10.20
C ILE A 116 19.55 11.62 10.97
N ASN A 117 19.42 12.83 11.54
CA ASN A 117 20.42 13.33 12.46
C ASN A 117 20.58 12.31 13.57
N ALA A 118 21.78 11.74 13.69
CA ALA A 118 22.11 10.94 14.85
C ALA A 118 21.82 11.80 16.09
N PRO A 119 21.17 11.23 17.12
CA PRO A 119 21.03 11.94 18.37
C PRO A 119 22.42 12.45 18.82
N PRO A 120 22.50 13.64 19.45
CA PRO A 120 23.77 14.16 19.94
C PRO A 120 24.53 13.07 20.71
N PRO A 121 25.88 13.02 20.64
CA PRO A 121 26.65 12.11 21.47
C PRO A 121 26.25 12.34 22.93
N ASN A 122 25.85 11.25 23.62
CA ASN A 122 25.22 11.21 24.96
C ASN A 122 23.72 11.50 25.03
N PHE A 123 22.98 11.47 23.93
CA PHE A 123 21.52 11.50 23.96
C PHE A 123 20.97 10.21 24.57
N ILE A 124 20.50 10.32 25.81
CA ILE A 124 19.69 9.30 26.46
C ILE A 124 18.25 9.65 26.11
N PRO A 125 17.52 8.81 25.33
CA PRO A 125 16.13 9.10 25.01
C PRO A 125 15.34 9.28 26.31
N PRO A 126 14.54 10.36 26.44
CA PRO A 126 13.65 10.50 27.58
C PRO A 126 12.76 9.26 27.58
N PRO A 127 12.69 8.53 28.70
CA PRO A 127 12.22 7.19 28.61
C PRO A 127 10.70 7.25 28.33
N LEU A 128 10.30 6.64 27.21
CA LEU A 128 8.97 6.79 26.65
C LEU A 128 7.98 6.07 27.56
N GLY A 129 6.93 6.76 27.99
CA GLY A 129 5.93 6.17 28.88
C GLY A 129 6.41 6.05 30.32
N VAL A 130 7.50 6.73 30.72
CA VAL A 130 8.08 6.68 32.07
C VAL A 130 8.41 8.05 32.66
N GLY A 131 7.47 9.01 32.61
CA GLY A 131 7.54 10.22 33.42
C GLY A 131 6.67 10.09 34.66
N LEU A 132 7.27 9.86 35.84
CA LEU A 132 6.51 10.01 37.07
C LEU A 132 6.27 11.51 37.34
N PRO A 133 5.09 11.88 37.83
CA PRO A 133 4.73 13.27 38.09
C PRO A 133 5.75 13.86 39.07
N SER A 134 6.34 14.99 38.72
CA SER A 134 7.22 15.73 39.63
C SER A 134 6.42 16.03 40.91
N ALA A 135 6.70 15.26 41.94
CA ALA A 135 6.40 15.60 43.31
C ALA A 135 7.73 15.71 44.03
N ASP A 136 8.49 16.72 43.62
CA ASP A 136 9.16 17.46 44.66
C ASP A 136 8.05 17.91 45.69
N PRO A 137 8.41 18.18 46.93
CA PRO A 137 8.83 19.56 47.05
C PRO A 137 10.33 19.63 46.83
N GLY A 138 10.98 18.46 46.92
CA GLY A 138 12.36 18.03 46.71
C GLY A 138 12.46 16.49 46.89
N GLY A 139 12.65 15.64 45.87
CA GLY A 139 13.05 14.23 46.05
C GLY A 139 12.66 13.17 45.00
N ALA A 140 13.53 13.00 44.00
CA ALA A 140 13.66 11.91 43.03
C ALA A 140 13.52 10.46 43.57
N ALA A 141 12.52 9.72 43.06
CA ALA A 141 12.56 8.25 42.84
C ALA A 141 11.21 7.72 42.33
N ARG A 142 10.12 8.47 42.50
CA ARG A 142 9.00 8.37 41.56
C ARG A 142 9.37 9.21 40.33
N GLY A 143 10.32 8.76 39.51
CA GLY A 143 10.72 9.42 38.23
C GLY A 143 10.41 8.67 36.94
N GLU A 144 10.30 7.33 36.97
CA GLU A 144 10.45 6.46 35.79
C GLU A 144 9.25 5.53 35.48
N ARG A 145 8.01 5.95 35.71
CA ARG A 145 6.78 5.30 35.20
C ARG A 145 5.78 6.35 34.76
N GLY A 146 5.30 6.25 33.55
CA GLY A 146 4.58 7.34 32.92
C GLY A 146 3.14 7.24 33.33
N LEU A 147 2.46 8.35 33.23
CA LEU A 147 1.02 8.41 33.40
C LEU A 147 0.27 7.35 32.56
N GLN A 148 0.84 6.96 31.41
CA GLN A 148 0.30 5.89 30.58
C GLN A 148 0.48 4.52 31.21
N GLU A 149 1.67 4.22 31.73
CA GLU A 149 1.93 2.96 32.43
C GLU A 149 1.11 2.86 33.72
N GLU A 150 0.98 3.95 34.47
CA GLU A 150 0.18 3.99 35.70
C GLU A 150 -1.31 3.78 35.42
N ARG A 151 -1.81 4.30 34.29
CA ARG A 151 -3.20 4.09 33.85
C ARG A 151 -3.44 2.65 33.43
N VAL A 152 -2.54 2.09 32.62
CA VAL A 152 -2.63 0.70 32.16
C VAL A 152 -2.56 -0.26 33.36
N GLU A 153 -1.70 0.02 34.33
CA GLU A 153 -1.60 -0.77 35.56
C GLU A 153 -2.88 -0.67 36.40
N ARG A 154 -3.43 0.53 36.59
CA ARG A 154 -4.69 0.73 37.33
C ARG A 154 -5.85 -0.05 36.69
N ASP A 155 -6.02 0.07 35.38
CA ASP A 155 -7.10 -0.59 34.65
C ASP A 155 -6.94 -2.12 34.69
N ALA A 156 -5.70 -2.61 34.63
CA ALA A 156 -5.40 -4.04 34.77
C ALA A 156 -5.78 -4.56 36.17
N TRP A 157 -5.43 -3.84 37.24
CA TRP A 157 -5.79 -4.22 38.61
C TRP A 157 -7.30 -4.21 38.84
N GLN A 158 -8.00 -3.24 38.26
CA GLN A 158 -9.46 -3.17 38.33
C GLN A 158 -10.10 -4.36 37.61
N GLY A 159 -9.60 -4.72 36.42
CA GLY A 159 -10.06 -5.91 35.69
C GLY A 159 -9.82 -7.22 36.46
N ILE A 160 -8.69 -7.36 37.14
CA ILE A 160 -8.39 -8.54 37.97
C ILE A 160 -9.34 -8.62 39.16
N LEU A 161 -9.62 -7.50 39.84
CA LEU A 161 -10.55 -7.45 40.96
C LEU A 161 -11.97 -7.86 40.55
N ASP A 162 -12.44 -7.33 39.41
CA ASP A 162 -13.75 -7.68 38.87
C ASP A 162 -13.84 -9.17 38.53
N ALA A 163 -12.78 -9.74 37.92
CA ALA A 163 -12.72 -11.15 37.59
C ALA A 163 -12.75 -12.04 38.85
N LEU A 164 -11.98 -11.71 39.88
CA LEU A 164 -11.96 -12.44 41.14
C LEU A 164 -13.29 -12.33 41.90
N THR A 165 -13.94 -11.16 41.84
CA THR A 165 -15.25 -10.94 42.44
C THR A 165 -16.31 -11.81 41.76
N ARG A 166 -16.33 -11.85 40.43
CA ARG A 166 -17.20 -12.76 39.67
C ARG A 166 -16.96 -14.22 40.02
N LEU A 167 -15.70 -14.63 40.18
CA LEU A 167 -15.33 -16.00 40.51
C LEU A 167 -15.77 -16.38 41.93
N LYS A 168 -15.68 -15.45 42.88
CA LYS A 168 -16.20 -15.61 44.24
C LYS A 168 -17.73 -15.76 44.25
N GLU A 169 -18.45 -14.88 43.55
CA GLU A 169 -19.91 -14.95 43.45
C GLU A 169 -20.38 -16.25 42.79
N ALA A 170 -19.66 -16.74 41.78
CA ALA A 170 -19.94 -18.04 41.17
C ALA A 170 -19.78 -19.19 42.17
N ARG A 171 -18.70 -19.16 42.97
CA ARG A 171 -18.42 -20.18 43.98
C ARG A 171 -19.40 -20.17 45.15
N ASP A 172 -19.85 -18.99 45.56
CA ASP A 172 -20.84 -18.85 46.63
C ASP A 172 -22.22 -19.37 46.16
N ARG A 173 -22.60 -19.10 44.90
CA ARG A 173 -23.79 -19.71 44.27
C ARG A 173 -23.71 -21.23 44.18
N GLU A 174 -22.55 -21.79 43.86
CA GLU A 174 -22.35 -23.25 43.86
C GLU A 174 -22.48 -23.86 45.27
N ARG A 175 -21.98 -23.17 46.30
CA ARG A 175 -22.10 -23.59 47.70
C ARG A 175 -23.53 -23.52 48.23
N GLU A 176 -24.27 -22.48 47.87
CA GLU A 176 -25.68 -22.31 48.24
C GLU A 176 -26.58 -23.30 47.50
N GLY A 177 -26.29 -23.58 46.22
CA GLY A 177 -26.99 -24.60 45.44
C GLY A 177 -26.74 -26.02 45.93
N GLY A 178 -25.53 -26.33 46.40
CA GLY A 178 -25.19 -27.63 46.99
C GLY A 178 -25.78 -27.87 48.38
N ALA A 179 -26.09 -26.80 49.13
CA ALA A 179 -26.75 -26.90 50.44
C ALA A 179 -28.27 -27.10 50.34
N ALA A 180 -28.89 -26.77 49.20
CA ALA A 180 -30.33 -26.97 48.97
C ALA A 180 -30.67 -28.33 48.35
N SER A 181 -29.67 -29.14 47.98
CA SER A 181 -29.83 -30.45 47.33
C SER A 181 -29.37 -31.64 48.19
N SER A 182 -29.19 -31.45 49.50
CA SER A 182 -28.94 -32.52 50.48
C SER A 182 -30.04 -32.57 51.54
#